data_AF-A0A482ZHC0-F1
#
_entry.id   AF-A0A482ZHC0-F1
#
_cell.length_a   1.000
_cell.length_b   1.000
_cell.length_c   1.000
_cell.angle_alpha   90.00
_cell.angle_beta   90.00
_cell.angle_gamma   90.00
#
_symmetry.space_group_name_H-M   'P 1'
#
loop_
_entity.id
_entity.type
_entity.pdbx_description
1 polymer ?
#
loop_
_entity_poly.entity_id
_entity_poly.type
_entity_poly.pdbx_seq_one_letter_code
_entity_poly.pdbx_strand_id
1 'polypeptide(L)'
;MVEDNKNNTLTWWEKTVEYAFVVENSKGLAIAPLDGRLEESFSDTVIKNGGKFSLIEFKRDKGCLGSERGKYDKYDIAEKELKDYSENCHYLIYGTDSKTDFLKAQGYFSGTEITIKEILKQGVCCQFFEEYLAILAEYKKRGGSGNGLSSVAFIINVENTAQILTLPEMMEAFPFLELDPAQDQDQVQDLVSAPAPAPGA
;
A
#
# COMPACT_ATOMS: atom_id res chain seq x y z
N MET A 1 -42.81 -6.36 24.48
CA MET A 1 -41.64 -5.50 24.20
C MET A 1 -40.82 -6.24 23.18
N VAL A 2 -40.73 -5.72 21.95
CA VAL A 2 -39.85 -6.26 20.92
C VAL A 2 -38.52 -5.59 21.18
N GLU A 3 -37.52 -6.34 21.63
CA GLU A 3 -36.15 -5.82 21.74
C GLU A 3 -35.64 -5.51 20.34
N ASP A 4 -35.31 -4.24 20.12
CA ASP A 4 -34.58 -3.77 18.95
C ASP A 4 -33.25 -4.51 18.86
N ASN A 5 -33.21 -5.55 18.03
CA ASN A 5 -31.98 -6.20 17.61
C ASN A 5 -31.27 -5.24 16.64
N LYS A 6 -30.63 -4.19 17.18
CA LYS A 6 -29.75 -3.32 16.40
C LYS A 6 -28.56 -4.17 15.96
N ASN A 7 -28.66 -4.71 14.74
CA ASN A 7 -27.52 -5.21 13.99
C ASN A 7 -26.42 -4.15 14.07
N ASN A 8 -25.39 -4.40 14.88
CA ASN A 8 -24.28 -3.48 15.07
C ASN A 8 -23.39 -3.58 13.82
N THR A 9 -23.83 -2.97 12.73
CA THR A 9 -23.10 -2.94 11.46
C THR A 9 -21.84 -2.10 11.64
N LEU A 10 -20.68 -2.74 11.50
CA LEU A 10 -19.38 -2.07 11.47
C LEU A 10 -19.42 -0.94 10.43
N THR A 11 -18.97 0.25 10.82
CA THR A 11 -18.82 1.40 9.92
C THR A 11 -17.35 1.75 9.86
N TRP A 12 -16.81 1.89 8.65
CA TRP A 12 -15.44 2.32 8.39
C TRP A 12 -15.38 3.27 7.19
N TRP A 13 -14.27 3.97 7.05
CA TRP A 13 -14.02 4.91 5.96
C TRP A 13 -12.84 4.45 5.11
N GLU A 14 -12.64 5.08 3.96
CA GLU A 14 -11.43 4.88 3.14
C GLU A 14 -10.16 5.07 3.97
N LYS A 15 -10.16 6.09 4.84
CA LYS A 15 -9.05 6.33 5.75
C LYS A 15 -8.83 5.18 6.74
N THR A 16 -9.87 4.47 7.17
CA THR A 16 -9.70 3.25 7.98
C THR A 16 -8.94 2.16 7.23
N VAL A 17 -9.17 2.03 5.92
CA VAL A 17 -8.48 1.06 5.05
C VAL A 17 -7.00 1.43 4.88
N GLU A 18 -6.71 2.71 4.63
CA GLU A 18 -5.35 3.24 4.55
C GLU A 18 -4.55 2.99 5.84
N TYR A 19 -5.10 3.34 7.01
CA TYR A 19 -4.41 3.11 8.29
C TYR A 19 -4.26 1.63 8.62
N ALA A 20 -5.24 0.78 8.29
CA ALA A 20 -5.09 -0.68 8.45
C ALA A 20 -3.94 -1.21 7.60
N PHE A 21 -3.83 -0.79 6.34
CA PHE A 21 -2.70 -1.15 5.49
C PHE A 21 -1.36 -0.72 6.10
N VAL A 22 -1.24 0.53 6.57
CA VAL A 22 -0.01 1.06 7.18
C VAL A 22 0.37 0.29 8.44
N VAL A 23 -0.58 0.05 9.34
CA VAL A 23 -0.31 -0.66 10.61
C VAL A 23 0.13 -2.10 10.35
N GLU A 24 -0.51 -2.78 9.40
CA GLU A 24 -0.24 -4.20 9.13
C GLU A 24 1.03 -4.42 8.27
N ASN A 25 1.45 -3.43 7.47
CA ASN A 25 2.44 -3.66 6.40
C ASN A 25 3.62 -2.67 6.33
N SER A 26 3.70 -1.65 7.20
CA SER A 26 4.72 -0.59 7.06
C SER A 26 6.16 -0.98 7.40
N LYS A 27 6.39 -2.09 8.12
CA LYS A 27 7.74 -2.49 8.55
C LYS A 27 8.64 -2.73 7.31
N GLY A 28 9.71 -1.94 7.18
CA GLY A 28 10.63 -2.02 6.04
C GLY A 28 10.10 -1.42 4.73
N LEU A 29 8.92 -0.81 4.74
CA LEU A 29 8.31 -0.15 3.60
C LEU A 29 8.55 1.36 3.67
N ALA A 30 8.96 1.96 2.56
CA ALA A 30 8.88 3.41 2.38
C ALA A 30 7.50 3.75 1.80
N ILE A 31 6.77 4.66 2.45
CA ILE A 31 5.40 5.01 2.12
C ILE A 31 5.32 6.53 1.95
N ALA A 32 4.98 7.00 0.77
CA ALA A 32 4.69 8.40 0.51
C ALA A 32 3.17 8.60 0.35
N PRO A 33 2.48 9.12 1.38
CA PRO A 33 1.10 9.56 1.20
C PRO A 33 1.08 10.77 0.26
N LEU A 34 0.20 10.75 -0.74
CA LEU A 34 0.03 11.83 -1.69
C LEU A 34 -1.22 12.64 -1.33
N ASP A 35 -1.19 13.94 -1.62
CA ASP A 35 -2.32 14.85 -1.44
C ASP A 35 -2.33 15.89 -2.57
N GLY A 36 -3.49 16.50 -2.78
CA GLY A 36 -3.71 17.58 -3.74
C GLY A 36 -3.42 17.13 -5.17
N ARG A 37 -2.58 17.88 -5.89
CA ARG A 37 -2.34 17.62 -7.31
C ARG A 37 -1.66 16.28 -7.59
N LEU A 38 -0.83 15.78 -6.68
CA LEU A 38 -0.15 14.51 -6.87
C LEU A 38 -1.12 13.34 -6.70
N GLU A 39 -2.00 13.41 -5.71
CA GLU A 39 -3.09 12.46 -5.53
C GLU A 39 -4.04 12.47 -6.73
N GLU A 40 -4.46 13.67 -7.17
CA GLU A 40 -5.35 13.81 -8.33
C GLU A 40 -4.75 13.26 -9.62
N SER A 41 -3.42 13.34 -9.79
CA SER A 41 -2.70 12.88 -10.99
C SER A 41 -2.31 11.40 -10.95
N PHE A 42 -2.00 10.86 -9.77
CA PHE A 42 -1.39 9.52 -9.66
C PHE A 42 -2.30 8.58 -8.87
N SER A 43 -2.25 8.61 -7.55
CA SER A 43 -3.03 7.80 -6.63
C SER A 43 -2.84 8.30 -5.19
N ASP A 44 -3.48 7.68 -4.21
CA ASP A 44 -3.43 8.09 -2.80
C ASP A 44 -2.05 7.88 -2.17
N THR A 45 -1.30 6.87 -2.60
CA THR A 45 -0.03 6.50 -1.96
C THR A 45 0.95 5.89 -2.94
N VAL A 46 2.23 6.25 -2.80
CA VAL A 46 3.36 5.53 -3.40
C VAL A 46 3.99 4.67 -2.31
N ILE A 47 4.20 3.40 -2.60
CA ILE A 47 5.01 2.52 -1.75
C ILE A 47 6.29 2.14 -2.48
N LYS A 48 7.36 1.95 -1.70
CA LYS A 48 8.60 1.38 -2.17
C LYS A 48 9.11 0.31 -1.21
N ASN A 49 9.41 -0.85 -1.78
CA ASN A 49 10.08 -1.95 -1.09
C ASN A 49 11.35 -2.32 -1.87
N GLY A 50 12.51 -2.25 -1.22
CA GLY A 50 13.79 -2.39 -1.91
C GLY A 50 13.87 -1.42 -3.10
N GLY A 51 14.30 -1.87 -4.28
CA GLY A 51 14.36 -1.06 -5.50
C GLY A 51 13.04 -0.93 -6.28
N LYS A 52 11.91 -1.36 -5.73
CA LYS A 52 10.63 -1.48 -6.45
C LYS A 52 9.59 -0.50 -5.94
N PHE A 53 8.86 0.12 -6.87
CA PHE A 53 7.82 1.13 -6.61
C PHE A 53 6.44 0.63 -7.01
N SER A 54 5.41 1.08 -6.31
CA SER A 54 4.00 0.84 -6.66
C SER A 54 3.10 1.98 -6.19
N LEU A 55 1.97 2.17 -6.89
CA LEU A 55 0.85 3.01 -6.50
C LEU A 55 -0.23 2.18 -5.80
N ILE A 56 -0.81 2.78 -4.78
CA ILE A 56 -1.93 2.24 -4.01
C ILE A 56 -3.05 3.27 -3.96
N GLU A 57 -4.20 2.87 -4.48
CA GLU A 57 -5.46 3.59 -4.36
C GLU A 57 -6.31 2.90 -3.30
N PHE A 58 -6.68 3.61 -2.25
CA PHE A 58 -7.55 3.11 -1.21
C PHE A 58 -9.00 3.38 -1.54
N LYS A 59 -9.87 2.43 -1.18
CA LYS A 59 -11.33 2.60 -1.26
C LYS A 59 -11.97 2.04 0.00
N ARG A 60 -13.05 2.66 0.44
CA ARG A 60 -13.80 2.17 1.61
C ARG A 60 -14.19 0.69 1.48
N ASP A 61 -14.77 0.32 0.34
CA ASP A 61 -15.28 -1.02 0.07
C ASP A 61 -15.25 -1.32 -1.44
N LYS A 62 -15.50 -2.58 -1.82
CA LYS A 62 -15.52 -3.03 -3.23
C LYS A 62 -16.54 -2.27 -4.10
N GLY A 63 -17.62 -1.78 -3.50
CA GLY A 63 -18.64 -0.99 -4.21
C GLY A 63 -18.16 0.40 -4.61
N CYS A 64 -17.13 0.92 -3.95
CA CYS A 64 -16.55 2.24 -4.23
C CYS A 64 -15.55 2.22 -5.40
N LEU A 65 -15.07 1.06 -5.85
CA LEU A 65 -14.05 0.95 -6.90
C LEU A 65 -14.47 1.60 -8.22
N GLY A 66 -15.76 1.57 -8.54
CA GLY A 66 -16.30 2.16 -9.78
C GLY A 66 -16.13 3.68 -9.87
N SER A 67 -15.90 4.37 -8.74
CA SER A 67 -15.67 5.82 -8.72
C SER A 67 -14.38 6.24 -9.43
N GLU A 68 -13.38 5.36 -9.48
CA GLU A 68 -12.09 5.63 -10.15
C GLU A 68 -12.25 5.87 -11.65
N ARG A 69 -13.19 5.17 -12.29
CA ARG A 69 -13.50 5.37 -13.72
C ARG A 69 -13.89 6.82 -14.02
N GLY A 70 -14.54 7.49 -13.07
CA GLY A 70 -14.95 8.88 -13.18
C GLY A 70 -13.77 9.86 -13.31
N LYS A 71 -12.57 9.48 -12.85
CA LYS A 71 -11.36 10.32 -12.86
C LYS A 71 -10.71 10.44 -14.25
N TYR A 72 -11.20 9.73 -15.26
CA TYR A 72 -10.64 9.69 -16.62
C TYR A 72 -11.59 10.29 -17.64
N ASP A 73 -11.07 11.03 -18.62
CA ASP A 73 -11.85 11.50 -19.78
C ASP A 73 -12.28 10.34 -20.68
N LYS A 74 -11.35 9.41 -20.93
CA LYS A 74 -11.56 8.22 -21.74
C LYS A 74 -10.99 7.00 -21.02
N TYR A 75 -11.69 6.55 -19.98
CA TYR A 75 -11.25 5.41 -19.15
C TYR A 75 -10.92 4.18 -20.00
N ASP A 76 -11.76 3.82 -20.97
CA ASP A 76 -11.55 2.62 -21.79
C ASP A 76 -10.25 2.66 -22.62
N ILE A 77 -9.81 3.86 -23.01
CA ILE A 77 -8.52 4.04 -23.71
C ILE A 77 -7.38 3.91 -22.72
N ALA A 78 -7.49 4.59 -21.58
CA ALA A 78 -6.49 4.50 -20.51
C ALA A 78 -6.30 3.05 -20.04
N GLU A 79 -7.40 2.32 -19.80
CA GLU A 79 -7.37 0.91 -19.42
C GLU A 79 -6.68 0.06 -20.49
N LYS A 80 -7.02 0.24 -21.77
CA LYS A 80 -6.40 -0.53 -22.85
C LYS A 80 -4.89 -0.31 -22.95
N GLU A 81 -4.41 0.91 -22.73
CA GLU A 81 -2.98 1.24 -22.86
C GLU A 81 -2.18 0.96 -21.59
N LEU A 82 -2.78 1.20 -20.41
CA LEU A 82 -2.08 1.13 -19.13
C LEU A 82 -2.27 -0.20 -18.40
N LYS A 83 -3.19 -1.06 -18.80
CA LYS A 83 -3.47 -2.31 -18.07
C LYS A 83 -2.24 -3.17 -17.90
N ASP A 84 -1.54 -3.49 -18.99
CA ASP A 84 -0.33 -4.31 -18.95
C ASP A 84 0.82 -3.59 -18.23
N TYR A 85 0.90 -2.26 -18.39
CA TYR A 85 1.90 -1.43 -17.72
C TYR A 85 1.70 -1.43 -16.19
N SER A 86 0.44 -1.44 -15.76
CA SER A 86 0.02 -1.31 -14.36
C SER A 86 0.03 -2.60 -13.56
N GLU A 87 0.12 -3.76 -14.22
CA GLU A 87 -0.11 -5.09 -13.63
C GLU A 87 0.74 -5.35 -12.39
N ASN A 88 1.97 -4.82 -12.38
CA ASN A 88 2.95 -5.01 -11.32
C ASN A 88 3.24 -3.74 -10.51
N CYS A 89 2.46 -2.66 -10.66
CA CYS A 89 2.78 -1.40 -9.97
C CYS A 89 1.59 -0.50 -9.63
N HIS A 90 0.33 -0.88 -9.88
CA HIS A 90 -0.82 -0.05 -9.49
C HIS A 90 -1.99 -0.90 -9.02
N TYR A 91 -2.42 -0.68 -7.78
CA TYR A 91 -3.39 -1.52 -7.11
C TYR A 91 -4.50 -0.72 -6.42
N LEU A 92 -5.66 -1.35 -6.30
CA LEU A 92 -6.76 -0.91 -5.45
C LEU A 92 -6.76 -1.74 -4.18
N ILE A 93 -6.80 -1.10 -3.01
CA ILE A 93 -6.97 -1.76 -1.72
C ILE A 93 -8.29 -1.30 -1.10
N TYR A 94 -9.09 -2.23 -0.61
CA TYR A 94 -10.40 -1.94 -0.04
C TYR A 94 -10.75 -2.77 1.19
N GLY A 95 -11.60 -2.20 2.04
CA GLY A 95 -12.10 -2.84 3.25
C GLY A 95 -13.21 -3.85 2.98
N THR A 96 -13.31 -4.85 3.86
CA THR A 96 -14.39 -5.83 3.92
C THR A 96 -15.02 -5.87 5.30
N ASP A 97 -16.14 -6.57 5.45
CA ASP A 97 -16.78 -6.82 6.74
C ASP A 97 -16.06 -7.90 7.57
N SER A 98 -15.03 -8.54 7.02
CA SER A 98 -14.22 -9.54 7.71
C SER A 98 -13.25 -8.90 8.70
N LYS A 99 -13.37 -9.26 9.99
CA LYS A 99 -12.44 -8.79 11.04
C LYS A 99 -11.04 -9.39 10.93
N THR A 100 -10.90 -10.56 10.30
CA THR A 100 -9.63 -11.29 10.18
C THR A 100 -8.99 -11.15 8.81
N ASP A 101 -9.72 -10.59 7.84
CA ASP A 101 -9.32 -10.47 6.44
C ASP A 101 -9.90 -9.15 5.90
N PHE A 102 -9.67 -8.09 6.67
CA PHE A 102 -10.27 -6.77 6.46
C PHE A 102 -9.84 -6.14 5.13
N LEU A 103 -8.59 -6.37 4.72
CA LEU A 103 -8.02 -5.81 3.51
C LEU A 103 -8.09 -6.80 2.34
N LYS A 104 -8.69 -6.36 1.24
CA LYS A 104 -8.61 -7.02 -0.06
C LYS A 104 -7.97 -6.10 -1.08
N ALA A 105 -7.41 -6.69 -2.12
CA ALA A 105 -6.81 -5.92 -3.20
C ALA A 105 -7.06 -6.53 -4.57
N GLN A 106 -6.93 -5.68 -5.58
CA GLN A 106 -6.93 -6.07 -6.98
C GLN A 106 -6.03 -5.13 -7.79
N GLY A 107 -5.58 -5.58 -8.97
CA GLY A 107 -4.92 -4.70 -9.93
C GLY A 107 -5.85 -3.56 -10.37
N TYR A 108 -5.30 -2.36 -10.50
CA TYR A 108 -6.08 -1.14 -10.69
C TYR A 108 -6.94 -1.19 -11.98
N PHE A 109 -6.31 -1.47 -13.12
CA PHE A 109 -7.00 -1.62 -14.40
C PHE A 109 -7.43 -3.06 -14.71
N SER A 110 -6.70 -4.06 -14.21
CA SER A 110 -7.00 -5.46 -14.54
C SER A 110 -8.22 -6.01 -13.81
N GLY A 111 -8.48 -5.50 -12.60
CA GLY A 111 -9.47 -6.07 -11.69
C GLY A 111 -9.10 -7.46 -11.17
N THR A 112 -7.91 -7.96 -11.48
CA THR A 112 -7.42 -9.26 -11.01
C THR A 112 -7.17 -9.20 -9.51
N GLU A 113 -7.80 -10.08 -8.75
CA GLU A 113 -7.58 -10.18 -7.30
C GLU A 113 -6.13 -10.57 -7.00
N ILE A 114 -5.56 -9.92 -6.00
CA ILE A 114 -4.17 -10.11 -5.56
C ILE A 114 -4.07 -9.95 -4.05
N THR A 115 -3.16 -10.68 -3.41
CA THR A 115 -2.95 -10.52 -1.97
C THR A 115 -2.06 -9.33 -1.66
N ILE A 116 -2.23 -8.71 -0.48
CA ILE A 116 -1.34 -7.64 0.00
C ILE A 116 0.12 -8.09 0.01
N LYS A 117 0.38 -9.34 0.45
CA LYS A 117 1.73 -9.92 0.47
C LYS A 117 2.37 -10.00 -0.93
N GLU A 118 1.58 -10.24 -1.98
CA GLU A 118 2.07 -10.23 -3.35
C GLU A 118 2.35 -8.82 -3.85
N ILE A 119 1.45 -7.86 -3.57
CA ILE A 119 1.67 -6.43 -3.87
C ILE A 119 3.02 -5.96 -3.29
N LEU A 120 3.31 -6.28 -2.03
CA LEU A 120 4.54 -5.86 -1.36
C LEU A 120 5.82 -6.48 -1.98
N LYS A 121 5.71 -7.55 -2.77
CA LYS A 121 6.84 -8.19 -3.48
C LYS A 121 6.94 -7.76 -4.94
N GLN A 122 5.84 -7.27 -5.49
CA GLN A 122 5.77 -6.69 -6.83
C GLN A 122 6.28 -5.25 -6.78
N GLY A 123 6.08 -4.52 -7.87
CA GLY A 123 6.65 -3.22 -8.11
C GLY A 123 7.72 -3.24 -9.18
N VAL A 124 8.01 -2.04 -9.66
CA VAL A 124 8.85 -1.78 -10.84
C VAL A 124 9.99 -0.85 -10.48
N CYS A 125 11.06 -0.83 -11.27
CA CYS A 125 12.19 0.07 -11.02
C CYS A 125 11.78 1.54 -11.21
N CYS A 126 12.55 2.46 -10.63
CA CYS A 126 12.25 3.90 -10.65
C CYS A 126 11.99 4.45 -12.06
N GLN A 127 12.81 4.05 -13.04
CA GLN A 127 12.65 4.50 -14.43
C GLN A 127 11.29 4.10 -15.02
N PHE A 128 10.92 2.82 -14.92
CA PHE A 128 9.63 2.35 -15.41
C PHE A 128 8.46 2.97 -14.64
N PHE A 129 8.66 3.22 -13.33
CA PHE A 129 7.65 3.89 -12.53
C PHE A 129 7.41 5.33 -12.98
N GLU A 130 8.47 6.11 -13.24
CA GLU A 130 8.35 7.48 -13.74
C GLU A 130 7.68 7.54 -15.11
N GLU A 131 8.03 6.61 -16.02
CA GLU A 131 7.37 6.46 -17.31
C GLU A 131 5.87 6.16 -17.14
N TYR A 132 5.51 5.25 -16.23
CA TYR A 132 4.11 4.95 -15.91
C TYR A 132 3.36 6.19 -15.41
N LEU A 133 3.93 6.92 -14.47
CA LEU A 133 3.31 8.11 -13.89
C LEU A 133 3.07 9.20 -14.94
N ALA A 134 4.04 9.40 -15.84
CA ALA A 134 3.90 10.37 -16.93
C ALA A 134 2.68 10.06 -17.80
N ILE A 135 2.53 8.81 -18.24
CA ILE A 135 1.40 8.39 -19.08
C ILE A 135 0.08 8.42 -18.27
N LEU A 136 0.10 7.97 -17.02
CA LEU A 136 -1.09 7.97 -16.15
C LEU A 136 -1.67 9.38 -15.97
N ALA A 137 -0.81 10.38 -15.75
CA ALA A 137 -1.22 11.77 -15.57
C ALA A 137 -1.89 12.37 -16.82
N GLU A 138 -1.47 11.98 -18.02
CA GLU A 138 -2.09 12.43 -19.28
C GLU A 138 -3.54 11.97 -19.43
N TYR A 139 -3.89 10.83 -18.81
CA TYR A 139 -5.21 10.23 -18.91
C TYR A 139 -6.21 10.71 -17.84
N LYS A 140 -5.74 11.23 -16.71
CA LYS A 140 -6.62 11.72 -15.62
C LYS A 140 -7.12 13.14 -15.90
N LYS A 141 -8.43 13.37 -15.71
CA LYS A 141 -9.14 14.65 -15.97
C LYS A 141 -8.54 15.87 -15.27
N ARG A 142 -7.92 15.65 -14.12
CA ARG A 142 -7.33 16.70 -13.27
C ARG A 142 -5.81 16.66 -13.25
N GLY A 143 -5.21 15.90 -14.17
CA GLY A 143 -3.77 15.85 -14.35
C GLY A 143 -3.23 17.20 -14.82
N GLY A 144 -2.69 17.98 -13.90
CA GLY A 144 -1.70 19.00 -14.26
C GLY A 144 -0.33 18.33 -14.42
N SER A 145 0.56 18.90 -15.23
CA SER A 145 1.99 18.55 -15.23
C SER A 145 2.49 18.58 -13.78
N GLY A 146 2.60 17.40 -13.18
CA GLY A 146 2.98 17.25 -11.78
C GLY A 146 4.48 17.46 -11.67
N ASN A 147 4.90 18.25 -10.68
CA ASN A 147 6.29 18.18 -10.23
C ASN A 147 6.58 16.71 -9.87
N GLY A 148 7.66 16.16 -10.40
CA GLY A 148 8.01 14.74 -10.23
C GLY A 148 8.16 14.30 -8.77
N LEU A 149 8.27 13.00 -8.55
CA LEU A 149 8.38 12.36 -7.22
C LEU A 149 9.56 12.87 -6.35
N SER A 150 10.50 13.63 -6.93
CA SER A 150 11.73 14.07 -6.26
C SER A 150 11.49 14.92 -5.00
N SER A 151 10.38 15.67 -4.94
CA SER A 151 10.03 16.50 -3.78
C SER A 151 9.00 15.86 -2.85
N VAL A 152 8.63 14.60 -3.07
CA VAL A 152 7.64 13.89 -2.24
C VAL A 152 8.32 13.36 -0.99
N ALA A 153 7.66 13.56 0.15
CA ALA A 153 8.10 13.02 1.43
C ALA A 153 7.66 11.55 1.56
N PHE A 154 8.63 10.67 1.73
CA PHE A 154 8.47 9.27 2.10
C PHE A 154 8.61 9.11 3.60
N ILE A 155 7.74 8.31 4.18
CA ILE A 155 7.76 7.87 5.56
C ILE A 155 8.28 6.44 5.58
N ILE A 156 9.31 6.17 6.37
CA ILE A 156 9.83 4.81 6.57
C ILE A 156 9.67 4.45 8.05
N ASN A 157 9.17 3.25 8.30
CA ASN A 157 9.16 2.67 9.64
C ASN A 157 10.47 1.90 9.88
N VAL A 158 11.35 2.47 10.72
CA VAL A 158 12.59 1.85 11.19
C VAL A 158 12.48 1.64 12.69
N GLU A 159 12.49 0.38 13.14
CA GLU A 159 12.43 0.04 14.58
C GLU A 159 11.28 0.71 15.34
N ASN A 160 10.09 0.80 14.71
CA ASN A 160 8.91 1.50 15.24
C ASN A 160 9.06 3.03 15.38
N THR A 161 10.01 3.62 14.65
CA THR A 161 10.15 5.06 14.50
C THR A 161 9.88 5.48 13.05
N ALA A 162 9.16 6.58 12.88
CA ALA A 162 8.91 7.16 11.56
C ALA A 162 10.06 8.11 11.18
N GLN A 163 10.72 7.81 10.07
CA GLN A 163 11.68 8.72 9.43
C GLN A 163 11.05 9.33 8.18
N ILE A 164 11.31 10.61 7.93
CA ILE A 164 10.80 11.34 6.77
C ILE A 164 11.98 11.64 5.85
N LEU A 165 11.94 11.15 4.61
CA LEU A 165 12.96 11.32 3.59
C LEU A 165 12.35 11.78 2.27
N THR A 166 13.11 12.51 1.46
CA THR A 166 12.82 12.74 0.04
C THR A 166 13.20 11.52 -0.81
N LEU A 167 12.76 11.47 -2.07
CA LEU A 167 13.15 10.39 -2.98
C LEU A 167 14.68 10.25 -3.13
N PRO A 168 15.46 11.32 -3.34
CA PRO A 168 16.92 11.21 -3.43
C PRO A 168 17.57 10.68 -2.14
N GLU A 169 17.18 11.22 -0.97
CA GLU A 169 17.70 10.78 0.34
C GLU A 169 17.39 9.30 0.57
N MET A 170 16.18 8.87 0.20
CA MET A 170 15.78 7.49 0.29
C MET A 170 16.59 6.60 -0.67
N MET A 171 16.83 7.02 -1.92
CA MET A 171 17.63 6.26 -2.89
C MET A 171 19.09 6.12 -2.46
N GLU A 172 19.63 7.10 -1.73
CA GLU A 172 20.97 7.05 -1.14
C GLU A 172 21.02 6.16 0.12
N ALA A 173 19.98 6.16 0.95
CA ALA A 173 19.91 5.41 2.20
C ALA A 173 19.58 3.92 2.01
N PHE A 174 18.75 3.57 1.03
CA PHE A 174 18.19 2.21 0.89
C PHE A 174 19.08 1.09 0.34
N PRO A 175 20.23 1.30 -0.33
CA PRO A 175 21.16 0.22 -0.63
C PRO A 175 21.67 -0.50 0.65
N PHE A 176 21.62 0.17 1.80
CA PHE A 176 22.10 -0.33 3.10
C PHE A 176 20.99 -0.79 4.04
N LEU A 177 19.72 -0.55 3.68
CA LEU A 177 18.55 -0.78 4.54
C LEU A 177 17.79 -2.07 4.16
N GLU A 178 18.43 -3.00 3.43
CA GLU A 178 18.00 -4.38 3.40
C GLU A 178 18.05 -4.91 4.84
N LEU A 179 16.94 -4.74 5.55
CA LEU A 179 16.70 -5.34 6.84
C LEU A 179 16.84 -6.84 6.65
N ASP A 180 17.97 -7.37 7.14
CA ASP A 180 18.27 -8.79 7.17
C ASP A 180 17.04 -9.55 7.68
N PRO A 181 16.35 -10.34 6.83
CA PRO A 181 15.18 -11.08 7.25
C PRO A 181 15.50 -12.16 8.30
N ALA A 182 16.80 -12.41 8.56
CA ALA A 182 17.26 -13.49 9.42
C ALA A 182 17.30 -13.16 10.93
N GLN A 183 17.08 -11.91 11.36
CA GLN A 183 17.24 -11.54 12.78
C GLN A 183 15.98 -11.67 13.66
N ASP A 184 14.82 -12.06 13.11
CA ASP A 184 13.55 -12.14 13.87
C ASP A 184 13.11 -13.60 14.22
N GLN A 185 13.98 -14.61 14.04
CA GLN A 185 13.65 -16.02 14.37
C GLN A 185 14.32 -16.57 15.64
N ASP A 186 15.29 -15.88 16.24
CA ASP A 186 16.07 -16.42 17.37
C ASP A 186 15.58 -16.05 18.77
N GLN A 187 14.47 -15.31 18.94
CA GLN A 187 13.98 -14.94 20.29
C GLN A 187 12.71 -15.66 20.78
N VAL A 188 12.23 -16.69 20.07
CA VAL A 188 11.03 -17.46 20.50
C VAL A 188 11.39 -18.84 21.08
N GLN A 189 12.66 -19.27 21.07
CA GLN A 189 13.05 -20.59 21.61
C GLN A 189 13.53 -20.58 23.09
N ASP A 190 13.82 -19.42 23.67
CA ASP A 190 14.33 -19.33 25.04
C ASP A 190 13.24 -19.26 26.14
N LEU A 191 11.95 -19.39 25.78
CA LEU A 191 10.84 -19.43 26.74
C LEU A 191 10.19 -20.81 26.94
N VAL A 192 10.70 -21.87 26.29
CA VAL A 192 10.17 -23.26 26.45
C VAL A 192 11.11 -24.19 27.23
N SER A 193 12.27 -23.71 27.68
CA SER A 193 13.27 -24.53 28.39
C SER A 193 13.41 -24.16 29.87
N ALA A 194 12.30 -24.07 30.61
CA ALA A 194 12.38 -24.08 32.07
C ALA A 194 12.36 -25.55 32.56
N PRO A 195 13.43 -26.06 33.20
CA PRO A 195 13.40 -27.40 33.78
C PRO A 195 12.40 -27.45 34.94
N ALA A 196 11.57 -28.51 34.97
CA ALA A 196 10.64 -28.78 36.05
C ALA A 196 11.39 -28.91 37.39
N PRO A 197 10.87 -28.38 38.50
CA PRO A 197 11.48 -28.54 39.82
C PRO A 197 11.48 -30.02 40.22
N ALA A 198 12.64 -30.50 40.68
CA ALA A 198 12.78 -31.85 41.22
C ALA A 198 11.87 -32.03 42.45
N PRO A 199 11.13 -33.14 42.58
CA PRO A 199 10.43 -33.45 43.80
C PRO A 199 11.45 -33.79 44.89
N GLY A 200 11.46 -32.97 45.95
CA GLY A 200 12.26 -33.18 47.14
C GLY A 200 11.75 -34.37 47.98
N ALA A 201 12.74 -35.00 48.63
CA ALA A 201 12.75 -35.89 49.79
C ALA A 201 11.42 -36.26 50.48
#